data_AF-A0A847YK34-F1
#
_entry.id   AF-A0A847YK34-F1
#
_cell.length_a   1.000
_cell.length_b   1.000
_cell.length_c   1.000
_cell.angle_alpha   90.00
_cell.angle_beta   90.00
_cell.angle_gamma   90.00
#
_symmetry.space_group_name_H-M   'P 1'
#
loop_
_entity.id
_entity.type
_entity.pdbx_description
1 polymer ?
#
loop_
_entity_poly.entity_id
_entity_poly.type
_entity_poly.pdbx_seq_one_letter_code
_entity_poly.pdbx_strand_id
1 'polypeptide(L)'
;MQIAERMALTCLGWFVMIAAVAWVLGPERKRKWFRQRDQRKSFLNRRGFLGEYIHFGYPCTREGWTVFAGLMTVVLSTAYLAIFV
;
A
#
# COMPACT_ATOMS: atom_id res chain seq x y z
N MET A 1 -25.97 1.33 7.62
CA MET A 1 -24.53 1.42 7.97
C MET A 1 -24.15 2.88 7.91
N GLN A 2 -23.73 3.47 9.02
CA GLN A 2 -23.31 4.87 9.08
C GLN A 2 -22.06 5.08 8.22
N ILE A 3 -21.84 6.28 7.67
CA ILE A 3 -20.68 6.60 6.82
C ILE A 3 -19.36 6.21 7.52
N ALA A 4 -19.26 6.45 8.82
CA ALA A 4 -18.10 6.07 9.63
C ALA A 4 -17.81 4.56 9.59
N GLU A 5 -18.83 3.71 9.66
CA GLU A 5 -18.68 2.25 9.60
C GLU A 5 -18.23 1.79 8.21
N ARG A 6 -18.78 2.39 7.14
CA ARG A 6 -18.39 2.09 5.75
C ARG A 6 -16.93 2.47 5.49
N MET A 7 -16.52 3.61 6.00
CA MET A 7 -15.14 4.09 5.93
C MET A 7 -14.20 3.19 6.74
N ALA A 8 -14.57 2.80 7.96
CA ALA A 8 -13.78 1.89 8.77
C ALA A 8 -13.57 0.52 8.09
N LEU A 9 -14.63 -0.08 7.55
CA LEU A 9 -14.54 -1.35 6.83
C LEU A 9 -13.73 -1.22 5.53
N THR A 10 -13.87 -0.11 4.80
CA THR A 10 -13.08 0.15 3.59
C THR A 10 -11.59 0.29 3.92
N CYS A 11 -11.24 1.02 4.98
CA CYS A 11 -9.85 1.15 5.45
C CYS A 11 -9.24 -0.19 5.86
N LEU A 12 -10.00 -1.03 6.58
CA LEU A 12 -9.56 -2.39 6.92
C LEU A 12 -9.36 -3.24 5.65
N GLY A 13 -10.27 -3.13 4.69
CA GLY A 13 -10.17 -3.78 3.39
C GLY A 13 -8.90 -3.38 2.64
N TRP A 14 -8.54 -2.09 2.62
CA TRP A 14 -7.29 -1.63 2.02
C TRP A 14 -6.06 -2.22 2.70
N PHE A 15 -6.06 -2.29 4.04
CA PHE A 15 -4.94 -2.88 4.77
C PHE A 15 -4.70 -4.34 4.36
N VAL A 16 -5.79 -5.14 4.30
CA VAL A 16 -5.73 -6.54 3.86
C VAL A 16 -5.29 -6.64 2.40
N MET A 17 -5.86 -5.81 1.52
CA MET A 17 -5.51 -5.79 0.10
C MET A 17 -4.03 -5.46 -0.14
N ILE A 18 -3.51 -4.41 0.49
CA ILE A 18 -2.10 -4.00 0.37
C ILE A 18 -1.19 -5.11 0.92
N ALA A 19 -1.56 -5.73 2.05
CA ALA A 19 -0.80 -6.86 2.61
C ALA A 19 -0.80 -8.08 1.68
N ALA A 20 -1.93 -8.40 1.06
CA ALA A 20 -2.06 -9.49 0.10
C ALA A 20 -1.20 -9.23 -1.15
N VAL A 21 -1.25 -8.02 -1.72
CA VAL A 21 -0.39 -7.63 -2.85
C VAL A 21 1.08 -7.69 -2.45
N ALA A 22 1.43 -7.27 -1.24
CA ALA A 22 2.80 -7.29 -0.74
C ALA A 22 3.32 -8.73 -0.54
N TRP A 23 2.44 -9.67 -0.23
CA TRP A 23 2.73 -11.10 -0.13
C TRP A 23 2.90 -11.74 -1.52
N VAL A 24 1.98 -11.48 -2.44
CA VAL A 24 2.04 -12.00 -3.82
C VAL A 24 3.29 -11.52 -4.55
N LEU A 25 3.66 -10.23 -4.42
CA LEU A 25 4.88 -9.73 -5.05
C LEU A 25 6.14 -10.37 -4.46
N GLY A 26 6.15 -10.64 -3.17
CA GLY A 26 7.34 -11.13 -2.46
C GLY A 26 8.43 -10.05 -2.32
N PRO A 27 9.44 -10.29 -1.47
CA PRO A 27 10.46 -9.29 -1.13
C PRO A 27 11.37 -8.93 -2.31
N GLU A 28 11.66 -9.87 -3.20
CA GLU A 28 12.57 -9.68 -4.33
C GLU A 28 12.01 -8.71 -5.36
N ARG A 29 10.78 -8.95 -5.84
CA ARG A 29 10.12 -8.07 -6.81
C ARG A 29 9.86 -6.70 -6.21
N LYS A 30 9.49 -6.62 -4.91
CA LYS A 30 9.34 -5.33 -4.22
C LYS A 30 10.64 -4.52 -4.24
N ARG A 31 11.78 -5.15 -3.89
CA ARG A 31 13.09 -4.47 -3.90
C ARG A 31 13.56 -4.08 -5.30
N LYS A 32 13.22 -4.87 -6.32
CA LYS A 32 13.55 -4.59 -7.72
C LYS A 32 12.69 -3.46 -8.30
N TRP A 33 11.39 -3.49 -8.01
CA TRP A 33 10.42 -2.60 -8.65
C TRP A 33 10.26 -1.27 -7.95
N PHE A 34 10.56 -1.22 -6.65
CA PHE A 34 10.40 -0.04 -5.82
C PHE A 34 11.68 0.28 -5.05
N ARG A 35 12.04 1.57 -5.03
CA ARG A 35 13.14 2.09 -4.23
C ARG A 35 12.70 2.18 -2.77
N GLN A 36 13.37 1.37 -1.94
CA GLN A 36 13.23 1.41 -0.49
C GLN A 36 13.98 2.63 0.07
N ARG A 37 13.44 3.21 1.15
CA ARG A 37 14.13 4.29 1.87
C ARG A 37 15.25 3.71 2.74
N ASP A 38 16.36 4.42 2.78
CA ASP A 38 17.44 4.08 3.70
C ASP A 38 17.01 4.40 5.14
N GLN A 39 16.81 3.33 5.92
CA GLN A 39 16.37 3.40 7.31
C GLN A 39 17.48 3.82 8.28
N ARG A 40 18.74 3.82 7.82
CA ARG A 40 19.90 4.16 8.66
C ARG A 40 20.14 5.66 8.78
N LYS A 41 19.53 6.47 7.90
CA LYS A 41 19.77 7.91 7.82
C LYS A 41 19.11 8.75 8.92
N SER A 42 18.05 8.27 9.55
CA SER A 42 17.36 9.01 10.62
C SER A 42 16.53 8.08 11.50
N PHE A 43 16.39 8.41 12.80
CA PHE A 43 15.52 7.68 13.72
C PHE A 43 14.07 7.61 13.23
N LEU A 44 13.58 8.66 12.57
CA LEU A 44 12.23 8.72 11.98
C LEU A 44 12.07 7.86 10.71
N ASN A 45 13.16 7.38 10.12
CA ASN A 45 13.12 6.49 8.96
C ASN A 45 13.07 5.00 9.34
N ARG A 46 13.24 4.67 10.63
CA ARG A 46 13.16 3.28 11.11
C ARG A 46 11.70 2.84 11.11
N ARG A 47 11.44 1.65 10.57
CA ARG A 47 10.10 1.05 10.56
C ARG A 47 10.13 -0.31 11.22
N GLY A 48 9.01 -0.67 11.85
CA GLY A 48 8.80 -2.02 12.39
C GLY A 48 8.65 -3.06 11.28
N PHE A 49 8.69 -4.33 11.66
CA PHE A 49 8.61 -5.48 10.74
C PHE A 49 7.42 -5.41 9.77
N LEU A 50 6.23 -5.15 10.30
CA LEU A 50 5.01 -4.98 9.50
C LEU A 50 5.17 -3.79 8.53
N GLY A 51 5.60 -2.63 9.03
CA GLY A 51 5.80 -1.44 8.21
C GLY A 51 6.81 -1.62 7.07
N GLU A 52 7.83 -2.47 7.26
CA GLU A 52 8.78 -2.84 6.20
C GLU A 52 8.15 -3.77 5.16
N TYR A 53 7.32 -4.70 5.63
CA TYR A 53 6.73 -5.73 4.79
C TYR A 53 5.69 -5.16 3.82
N ILE A 54 4.79 -4.30 4.30
CA ILE A 54 3.70 -3.73 3.48
C ILE A 54 4.14 -2.51 2.66
N HIS A 55 5.28 -1.91 2.98
CA HIS A 55 5.71 -0.71 2.29
C HIS A 55 6.44 -1.00 0.98
N PHE A 56 5.80 -0.63 -0.13
CA PHE A 56 6.39 -0.78 -1.45
C PHE A 56 7.56 0.18 -1.68
N GLY A 57 7.45 1.48 -1.35
CA GLY A 57 8.48 2.47 -1.67
C GLY A 57 8.12 3.30 -2.89
N TYR A 58 9.10 3.98 -3.49
CA TYR A 58 8.87 4.75 -4.71
C TYR A 58 9.00 3.85 -5.95
N PRO A 59 8.00 3.78 -6.85
CA PRO A 59 8.08 2.94 -8.03
C PRO A 59 9.19 3.42 -8.97
N CYS A 60 10.09 2.52 -9.36
CA CYS A 60 11.22 2.83 -10.26
C CYS A 60 11.16 2.10 -11.59
N THR A 61 10.30 1.10 -11.71
CA THR A 61 10.15 0.24 -12.89
C THR A 61 8.76 0.37 -13.46
N ARG A 62 8.57 -0.03 -14.72
CA ARG A 62 7.24 -0.06 -15.35
C ARG A 62 6.28 -0.95 -14.55
N GLU A 63 6.72 -2.13 -14.11
CA GLU A 63 5.86 -3.01 -13.30
C GLU A 63 5.50 -2.38 -11.94
N GLY A 64 6.46 -1.72 -11.30
CA GLY A 64 6.21 -0.98 -10.05
C GLY A 64 5.18 0.13 -10.23
N TRP A 65 5.26 0.88 -11.34
CA TRP A 65 4.26 1.88 -11.69
C TRP A 65 2.89 1.28 -11.98
N THR A 66 2.82 0.14 -12.66
CA THR A 66 1.56 -0.57 -12.91
C THR A 66 0.91 -1.02 -11.60
N VAL A 67 1.68 -1.60 -10.67
CA VAL A 67 1.16 -2.01 -9.35
C VAL A 67 0.71 -0.79 -8.54
N PHE A 68 1.48 0.29 -8.55
CA PHE A 68 1.11 1.53 -7.87
C PHE A 68 -0.19 2.13 -8.43
N ALA A 69 -0.30 2.22 -9.76
CA ALA A 69 -1.49 2.73 -10.42
C ALA A 69 -2.71 1.87 -10.07
N GLY A 70 -2.59 0.54 -10.15
CA GLY A 70 -3.68 -0.38 -9.78
C GLY A 70 -4.14 -0.22 -8.33
N LEU A 71 -3.21 -0.15 -7.38
CA LEU A 71 -3.53 0.10 -5.97
C LEU A 71 -4.24 1.45 -5.77
N MET A 72 -3.76 2.51 -6.41
CA MET A 72 -4.38 3.84 -6.33
C MET A 72 -5.78 3.85 -6.95
N THR A 73 -5.98 3.22 -8.10
CA THR A 73 -7.31 3.12 -8.72
C THR A 73 -8.30 2.43 -7.79
N VAL A 74 -7.92 1.32 -7.15
CA VAL A 74 -8.80 0.62 -6.20
C VAL A 74 -9.10 1.46 -4.97
N VAL A 75 -8.08 2.09 -4.37
CA VAL A 75 -8.26 2.93 -3.18
C VAL A 75 -9.17 4.12 -3.48
N LEU A 76 -8.94 4.86 -4.57
CA LEU A 76 -9.73 6.03 -4.91
C LEU A 76 -11.17 5.68 -5.28
N SER A 77 -11.38 4.63 -6.06
CA SER A 77 -12.73 4.19 -6.45
C SER A 77 -13.54 3.71 -5.25
N THR A 78 -12.95 2.86 -4.40
CA THR A 78 -13.65 2.37 -3.20
C THR A 78 -13.84 3.45 -2.13
N ALA A 79 -12.94 4.41 -2.01
CA ALA A 79 -13.13 5.59 -1.17
C ALA A 79 -14.34 6.41 -1.62
N TYR A 80 -14.43 6.68 -2.93
CA TYR A 80 -15.56 7.42 -3.50
C TYR A 80 -16.88 6.71 -3.21
N LEU A 81 -16.95 5.39 -3.44
CA LEU A 81 -18.14 4.59 -3.13
C LEU A 81 -18.49 4.61 -1.65
N ALA A 82 -17.50 4.52 -0.75
CA ALA A 82 -17.75 4.51 0.69
C ALA A 82 -18.33 5.84 1.21
N ILE A 83 -17.96 6.97 0.59
CA ILE A 83 -18.38 8.32 0.99
C ILE A 83 -19.71 8.71 0.35
N PHE A 84 -19.85 8.51 -0.96
CA PHE A 84 -20.88 9.20 -1.76
C PHE A 84 -22.05 8.31 -2.19
N VAL A 85 -21.92 6.99 -2.11
CA VAL A 85 -22.95 6.02 -2.54
C VAL A 85 -23.46 5.25 -1.35
#